data_AF-A0A8S3K033-F1
#
_entry.id   AF-A0A8S3K033-F1
#
_cell.length_a   1.000
_cell.length_b   1.000
_cell.length_c   1.000
_cell.angle_alpha   90.00
_cell.angle_beta   90.00
_cell.angle_gamma   90.00
#
_symmetry.space_group_name_H-M   'P 1'
#
loop_
_entity.id
_entity.type
_entity.pdbx_description
1 polymer ?
#
loop_
_entity_poly.entity_id
_entity_poly.type
_entity_poly.pdbx_seq_one_letter_code
_entity_poly.pdbx_strand_id
1 'polypeptide(L)' 'ASIENPETKKRQWIEWNDYDYDSKDFNDIGRVFDSIEGNTTIGSVGLAKARLMKQYLLIDFATDWMNKNRMKKTQAN' A
#
# COMPACT_ATOMS: atom_id res chain seq x y z
N ALA A 1 14.34 -15.02 -3.82
CA ALA A 1 15.04 -14.40 -4.97
C ALA A 1 16.54 -14.68 -4.90
N SER A 2 17.39 -14.02 -5.70
CA SER A 2 18.84 -14.28 -5.66
C SER A 2 19.63 -13.14 -5.01
N ILE A 3 20.53 -13.45 -4.10
CA ILE A 3 21.49 -12.49 -3.52
C ILE A 3 22.90 -12.79 -4.03
N GLU A 4 23.76 -11.77 -4.10
CA GLU A 4 25.17 -12.01 -4.30
C GLU A 4 25.77 -12.54 -3.01
N ASN A 5 26.48 -13.67 -3.08
CA ASN A 5 27.24 -14.18 -1.97
C ASN A 5 28.47 -13.26 -1.75
N PRO A 6 28.60 -12.60 -0.59
CA PRO A 6 29.64 -11.59 -0.37
C PRO A 6 31.06 -12.18 -0.40
N GLU A 7 31.20 -13.46 -0.09
CA GLU A 7 32.47 -14.19 -0.05
C GLU A 7 32.87 -14.74 -1.44
N THR A 8 31.92 -15.32 -2.17
CA THR A 8 32.21 -15.98 -3.46
C THR A 8 31.95 -15.09 -4.69
N LYS A 9 31.33 -13.91 -4.51
CA LYS A 9 30.93 -12.98 -5.60
C LYS A 9 30.02 -13.60 -6.66
N LYS A 10 29.34 -14.71 -6.32
CA LYS A 10 28.40 -15.40 -7.21
C LYS A 10 26.96 -15.18 -6.73
N ARG A 11 26.01 -15.10 -7.67
CA ARG A 11 24.58 -15.11 -7.33
C ARG A 11 24.15 -16.49 -6.84
N GLN A 12 23.40 -16.51 -5.75
CA GLN A 12 22.77 -17.71 -5.19
C GLN A 12 21.27 -17.48 -5.03
N TRP A 13 20.47 -18.51 -5.34
CA TRP A 13 19.04 -18.51 -5.05
C TRP A 13 18.81 -18.74 -3.56
N ILE A 14 17.90 -17.96 -2.98
CA ILE A 14 17.47 -18.12 -1.60
C ILE A 14 15.94 -18.10 -1.51
N GLU A 15 15.44 -18.81 -0.51
CA GLU A 15 14.03 -18.87 -0.14
C GLU A 15 13.78 -17.96 1.06
N TRP A 16 12.64 -17.27 1.05
CA TRP A 16 12.20 -16.45 2.16
C TRP A 16 10.67 -16.32 2.16
N ASN A 17 10.13 -16.02 3.33
CA ASN A 17 8.71 -15.68 3.48
C ASN A 17 8.51 -14.18 3.22
N ASP A 18 7.45 -13.84 2.50
CA ASP A 18 7.02 -12.47 2.23
C ASP A 18 5.49 -12.42 2.31
N TYR A 19 4.94 -11.21 2.31
CA TYR A 19 3.49 -11.03 2.26
C TYR A 19 2.96 -11.27 0.84
N ASP A 20 1.78 -11.89 0.74
CA ASP A 20 1.00 -11.88 -0.49
C ASP A 20 0.28 -10.53 -0.61
N TYR A 21 0.95 -9.57 -1.23
CA TYR A 21 0.47 -8.19 -1.32
C TYR A 21 -0.81 -8.09 -2.18
N ASP A 22 -1.94 -7.73 -1.55
CA ASP A 22 -3.20 -7.43 -2.24
C ASP A 22 -3.50 -5.92 -2.21
N SER A 23 -3.56 -5.32 -3.41
CA SER A 23 -3.83 -3.89 -3.63
C SER A 23 -5.23 -3.58 -4.18
N LYS A 24 -6.12 -4.58 -4.28
CA LYS A 24 -7.44 -4.43 -4.92
C LYS A 24 -8.32 -3.33 -4.32
N ASP A 25 -8.23 -3.11 -3.02
CA ASP A 25 -9.03 -2.14 -2.27
C ASP A 25 -8.32 -0.78 -2.06
N PHE A 26 -7.11 -0.59 -2.60
CA PHE A 26 -6.37 0.68 -2.46
C PHE A 26 -7.11 1.86 -3.09
N ASN A 27 -7.83 1.62 -4.19
CA ASN A 27 -8.66 2.66 -4.81
C ASN A 27 -9.85 3.05 -3.93
N ASP A 28 -10.45 2.11 -3.19
CA ASP A 28 -11.54 2.40 -2.26
C ASP A 28 -11.04 3.16 -1.04
N ILE A 29 -9.90 2.73 -0.47
CA ILE A 29 -9.21 3.44 0.60
C ILE A 29 -8.89 4.87 0.18
N GLY A 30 -8.26 5.04 -0.98
CA GLY A 30 -7.89 6.35 -1.52
C GLY A 30 -9.11 7.24 -1.76
N ARG A 31 -10.22 6.69 -2.28
CA ARG A 31 -11.47 7.44 -2.49
C ARG A 31 -12.06 7.95 -1.17
N VAL A 32 -12.09 7.13 -0.12
CA VAL A 32 -12.60 7.56 1.18
C VAL A 32 -11.65 8.56 1.82
N PHE A 33 -10.34 8.34 1.76
CA PHE A 33 -9.34 9.26 2.30
C PHE A 33 -9.41 10.64 1.64
N ASP A 34 -9.53 10.70 0.31
CA ASP A 34 -9.69 11.93 -0.47
C ASP A 34 -10.98 12.70 -0.11
N SER A 35 -12.01 12.02 0.41
CA SER A 35 -13.27 12.66 0.82
C SER A 35 -13.21 13.37 2.17
N ILE A 36 -12.17 13.10 2.96
CA ILE A 36 -11.97 13.73 4.28
C ILE A 36 -11.31 15.10 4.06
N GLU A 37 -11.98 16.16 4.52
CA GLU A 37 -11.48 17.52 4.38
C GLU A 37 -10.08 17.69 5.01
N GLY A 38 -9.16 18.27 4.25
CA GLY A 38 -7.79 18.52 4.68
C GLY A 38 -6.80 17.36 4.53
N ASN A 39 -7.26 16.14 4.17
CA ASN A 39 -6.37 14.98 4.04
C ASN A 39 -5.59 14.93 2.72
N THR A 40 -6.20 15.39 1.62
CA THR A 40 -5.56 15.42 0.29
C THR A 40 -5.70 16.80 -0.34
N THR A 41 -4.60 17.34 -0.84
CA THR A 41 -4.62 18.46 -1.81
C THR A 41 -4.62 17.90 -3.22
N ILE A 42 -5.67 18.19 -4.00
CA ILE A 42 -5.81 17.74 -5.39
C ILE A 42 -5.57 18.93 -6.32
N GLY A 43 -4.72 18.74 -7.32
CA GLY A 43 -4.39 19.78 -8.30
C GLY A 43 -3.81 19.20 -9.59
N SER A 44 -3.16 20.03 -10.37
CA SER A 44 -2.50 19.63 -11.62
C SER A 44 -1.00 19.86 -11.55
N VAL A 45 -0.22 18.92 -12.06
CA VAL A 45 1.21 19.08 -12.35
C VAL A 45 1.38 18.89 -13.85
N GLY A 46 1.58 19.99 -14.57
CA GLY A 46 1.44 20.00 -16.04
C GLY A 46 0.02 19.57 -16.44
N LEU A 47 -0.09 18.55 -17.28
CA LEU A 47 -1.37 17.97 -17.73
C LEU A 47 -1.91 16.87 -16.80
N ALA A 48 -1.16 16.45 -15.78
CA ALA A 48 -1.54 15.33 -14.91
C ALA A 48 -2.32 15.79 -13.67
N LYS A 49 -3.41 15.09 -13.35
CA LYS A 49 -4.11 15.24 -12.06
C LYS A 49 -3.25 14.62 -10.94
N ALA A 50 -2.81 15.45 -10.01
CA ALA A 50 -1.91 15.08 -8.92
C ALA A 50 -2.61 15.17 -7.56
N ARG A 51 -2.06 14.44 -6.58
CA ARG A 51 -2.49 14.43 -5.18
C ARG A 51 -1.28 14.61 -4.28
N LEU A 52 -1.39 15.49 -3.29
CA LEU A 52 -0.42 15.66 -2.22
C LEU A 52 -1.08 15.36 -0.88
N MET A 53 -0.45 14.52 -0.08
CA MET A 53 -0.95 14.07 1.22
C MET A 53 0.20 13.74 2.15
N LYS A 54 -0.06 13.75 3.47
CA LYS A 54 0.91 13.28 4.46
C LYS A 54 0.84 11.77 4.56
N GLN A 55 1.95 11.09 4.30
CA GLN A 55 2.00 9.63 4.25
C GLN A 55 1.50 8.97 5.55
N TYR A 56 1.92 9.47 6.72
CA TYR A 56 1.52 8.88 8.00
C TYR A 56 -0.01 8.92 8.19
N LEU A 57 -0.68 10.00 7.81
CA LEU A 57 -2.16 10.09 7.88
C LEU A 57 -2.84 9.06 6.98
N LEU A 58 -2.31 8.85 5.76
CA LEU A 58 -2.84 7.83 4.86
C LEU A 58 -2.65 6.43 5.44
N ILE A 59 -1.47 6.13 6.01
CA ILE A 59 -1.16 4.81 6.56
C ILE A 59 -2.01 4.50 7.80
N ASP A 60 -2.17 5.46 8.71
CA ASP A 60 -3.03 5.30 9.90
C ASP A 60 -4.48 5.02 9.46
N PHE A 61 -5.00 5.84 8.54
CA PHE A 61 -6.34 5.65 7.99
C PHE A 61 -6.51 4.30 7.28
N ALA A 62 -5.56 3.93 6.41
CA ALA A 62 -5.62 2.70 5.63
C ALA A 62 -5.57 1.46 6.53
N THR A 63 -4.76 1.49 7.59
CA THR A 63 -4.65 0.40 8.56
C THR A 63 -5.99 0.17 9.27
N ASP A 64 -6.61 1.24 9.78
CA ASP A 64 -7.93 1.17 10.41
C ASP A 64 -9.02 0.70 9.44
N TRP A 65 -8.98 1.20 8.21
CA TRP A 65 -9.93 0.79 7.17
C TRP A 65 -9.77 -0.70 6.86
N MET A 66 -8.55 -1.18 6.64
CA MET A 66 -8.28 -2.59 6.33
C MET A 66 -8.69 -3.51 7.48
N ASN A 67 -8.40 -3.13 8.73
CA ASN A 67 -8.83 -3.88 9.91
C ASN A 67 -10.36 -4.06 9.98
N LYS A 68 -11.13 -3.03 9.58
CA LYS A 68 -12.60 -3.07 9.61
C LYS A 68 -13.21 -3.84 8.42
N ASN A 69 -12.56 -3.79 7.25
CA ASN A 69 -13.16 -4.25 5.99
C ASN A 69 -12.61 -5.58 5.48
N ARG A 70 -11.33 -5.90 5.72
CA ARG A 70 -10.72 -7.18 5.30
C ARG A 70 -11.05 -8.31 6.27
N MET A 71 -11.09 -8.03 7.58
CA MET A 71 -11.34 -9.04 8.62
C MET A 71 -12.75 -9.65 8.54
N LYS A 72 -13.73 -8.96 7.95
CA LYS A 72 -15.09 -9.49 7.75
C LYS A 72 -15.20 -10.54 6.65
N LYS A 73 -14.23 -10.62 5.73
CA LYS A 73 -14.27 -11.59 4.60
C LYS A 73 -13.90 -13.02 5.02
N THR A 74 -13.28 -13.20 6.18
CA THR A 74 -12.80 -14.52 6.65
C THR A 74 -13.89 -15.36 7.35
N GLN A 75 -15.13 -14.86 7.47
CA GLN A 75 -16.25 -15.56 8.14
C GLN A 75 -17.39 -16.01 7.21
N ALA A 76 -17.18 -16.00 5.90
CA ALA A 76 -18.09 -16.64 4.95
C ALA A 76 -17.39 -17.87 4.33
N ASN A 77 -17.58 -19.02 4.97
CA ASN A 77 -17.36 -20.35 4.39
C ASN A 77 -18.68 -20.89 3.87
#